data_AF-A0A494ZYC2-F1
#
_entry.id   AF-A0A494ZYC2-F1
#
_cell.length_a   1.000
_cell.length_b   1.000
_cell.length_c   1.000
_cell.angle_alpha   90.00
_cell.angle_beta   90.00
_cell.angle_gamma   90.00
#
_symmetry.space_group_name_H-M   'P 1'
#
loop_
_entity.id
_entity.type
_entity.pdbx_description
1 polymer ?
#
loop_
_entity_poly.entity_id
_entity_poly.type
_entity_poly.pdbx_seq_one_letter_code
_entity_poly.pdbx_strand_id
1 'polypeptide(L)'
;MDKIKIENLEIFANHGVFPEENKLGQKFLVSVVLYTDTRKAGKTDELTASIHYGEVSQFIDKYVKEHTFQLLERLAESLAEQLLLQVTHLERVKIEIKKPWAPIGLPLETVSVEIDRSWHTVYIALGSNIGNKRQFLDEAVTALDLLENCKVTKVSEYLVTEPYGVTDQDEFLNGCLKMRTLLTPHELLDELHRIEQDAGRERKIHWGPRTLDLDILFYDDCVIQEPDFCVPHVDMQNRDFVLKPLCEIAPYKRHPVYGWTVSEMLSKLSLK
;
A
#
# COMPACT_ATOMS: atom_id res chain seq x y z
N MET A 1 -7.39 17.83 -5.26
CA MET A 1 -7.97 17.04 -4.16
C MET A 1 -8.20 17.99 -3.01
N ASP A 2 -9.41 17.97 -2.44
CA ASP A 2 -9.78 18.89 -1.37
C ASP A 2 -9.27 18.37 -0.02
N LYS A 3 -9.43 19.18 1.03
CA LYS A 3 -8.96 18.81 2.36
C LYS A 3 -9.85 19.34 3.49
N ILE A 4 -9.96 18.55 4.54
CA ILE A 4 -10.52 18.93 5.83
C ILE A 4 -9.38 18.96 6.85
N LYS A 5 -9.35 19.97 7.73
CA LYS A 5 -8.29 20.14 8.71
C LYS A 5 -8.83 20.14 10.13
N ILE A 6 -8.14 19.43 11.01
CA ILE A 6 -8.28 19.50 12.46
C ILE A 6 -6.93 20.00 12.99
N GLU A 7 -6.89 21.15 13.64
CA GLU A 7 -5.64 21.79 14.06
C GLU A 7 -5.52 21.81 15.59
N ASN A 8 -4.39 21.33 16.10
CA ASN A 8 -4.02 21.31 17.51
C ASN A 8 -5.11 20.72 18.44
N LEU A 9 -5.68 19.58 18.08
CA LEU A 9 -6.56 18.82 18.98
C LEU A 9 -5.78 18.44 20.23
N GLU A 10 -6.20 18.99 21.37
CA GLU A 10 -5.53 18.82 22.65
C GLU A 10 -5.97 17.53 23.34
N ILE A 11 -5.00 16.65 23.59
CA ILE A 11 -5.25 15.33 24.17
C ILE A 11 -4.24 15.09 25.29
N PHE A 12 -4.74 14.61 26.43
CA PHE A 12 -3.88 14.16 27.54
C PHE A 12 -3.76 12.64 27.50
N ALA A 13 -2.54 12.13 27.37
CA ALA A 13 -2.26 10.70 27.21
C ALA A 13 -0.90 10.31 27.82
N ASN A 14 -0.59 9.03 27.80
CA ASN A 14 0.52 8.43 28.55
C ASN A 14 1.67 7.94 27.66
N HIS A 15 1.92 8.58 26.51
CA HIS A 15 3.03 8.18 25.62
C HIS A 15 4.39 8.66 26.13
N GLY A 16 5.40 7.82 26.00
CA GLY A 16 6.77 8.15 26.39
C GLY A 16 7.63 6.92 26.67
N VAL A 17 8.94 7.15 26.67
CA VAL A 17 9.93 6.12 27.03
C VAL A 17 10.11 6.08 28.55
N PHE A 18 9.99 7.22 29.22
CA PHE A 18 10.24 7.30 30.65
C PHE A 18 9.02 6.80 31.45
N PRO A 19 9.21 5.96 32.50
CA PRO A 19 8.13 5.44 33.32
C PRO A 19 7.23 6.54 33.93
N GLU A 20 7.81 7.70 34.23
CA GLU A 20 7.11 8.86 34.76
C GLU A 20 6.11 9.44 33.75
N GLU A 21 6.44 9.45 32.45
CA GLU A 21 5.53 9.90 31.37
C GLU A 21 4.31 8.98 31.28
N ASN A 22 4.54 7.68 31.42
CA ASN A 22 3.49 6.67 31.34
C ASN A 22 2.56 6.71 32.56
N LYS A 23 3.01 7.26 33.70
CA LYS A 23 2.23 7.35 34.94
C LYS A 23 1.53 8.69 35.11
N LEU A 24 2.20 9.79 34.83
CA LEU A 24 1.66 11.15 35.01
C LEU A 24 0.84 11.60 33.81
N GLY A 25 1.16 11.08 32.62
CA GLY A 25 0.62 11.56 31.36
C GLY A 25 1.13 12.96 31.02
N GLN A 26 0.92 13.35 29.77
CA GLN A 26 1.28 14.67 29.29
C GLN A 26 0.36 15.11 28.17
N LYS A 27 0.43 16.40 27.86
CA LYS A 27 -0.32 17.01 26.77
C LYS A 27 0.32 16.70 25.42
N PHE A 28 -0.50 16.27 24.47
CA PHE A 28 -0.19 16.15 23.06
C PHE A 28 -1.10 17.07 22.26
N LEU A 29 -0.59 17.60 21.16
CA LEU A 29 -1.37 18.35 20.18
C LEU A 29 -1.36 17.57 18.87
N VAL A 30 -2.53 17.08 18.46
CA VAL A 30 -2.67 16.31 17.21
C VAL A 30 -3.31 17.20 16.15
N SER A 31 -2.62 17.39 15.04
CA SER A 31 -3.16 18.05 13.86
C SER A 31 -3.28 17.05 12.72
N VAL A 32 -4.42 17.04 12.04
CA VAL A 32 -4.71 16.11 10.94
C VAL A 32 -5.25 16.86 9.73
N VAL A 33 -4.68 16.56 8.57
CA VAL A 33 -5.19 16.98 7.27
C VAL A 33 -5.72 15.74 6.55
N LEU A 34 -7.04 15.71 6.37
CA LEU A 34 -7.77 14.64 5.71
C LEU A 34 -7.99 15.05 4.26
N TYR A 35 -7.38 14.33 3.31
CA TYR A 35 -7.59 14.60 1.89
C TYR A 35 -8.76 13.76 1.38
N THR A 36 -9.74 14.43 0.78
CA THR A 36 -10.95 13.80 0.23
C THR A 36 -11.54 14.66 -0.90
N ASP A 37 -12.53 14.16 -1.64
CA ASP A 37 -13.31 14.96 -2.59
C ASP A 37 -14.54 15.54 -1.87
N THR A 38 -14.58 16.87 -1.74
CA THR A 38 -15.68 17.55 -1.05
C THR A 38 -16.79 18.00 -2.01
N ARG A 39 -16.60 17.82 -3.32
CA ARG A 39 -17.47 18.41 -4.34
C ARG A 39 -18.89 17.87 -4.29
N LYS A 40 -19.08 16.59 -3.99
CA LYS A 40 -20.42 16.00 -3.87
C LYS A 40 -21.16 16.64 -2.69
N ALA A 41 -20.58 16.58 -1.49
CA ALA A 41 -21.15 17.22 -0.30
C ALA A 41 -21.41 18.72 -0.51
N GLY A 42 -20.46 19.45 -1.11
CA GLY A 42 -20.62 20.88 -1.39
C GLY A 42 -21.73 21.22 -2.41
N LYS A 43 -22.17 20.25 -3.22
CA LYS A 43 -23.31 20.42 -4.15
C LYS A 43 -24.63 19.96 -3.58
N THR A 44 -24.62 18.89 -2.80
CA THR A 44 -25.85 18.21 -2.34
C THR A 44 -26.24 18.57 -0.92
N ASP A 45 -25.32 19.16 -0.14
CA ASP A 45 -25.45 19.40 1.30
C ASP A 45 -25.70 18.09 2.09
N GLU A 46 -25.33 16.93 1.51
CA GLU A 46 -25.45 15.63 2.16
C GLU A 46 -24.25 15.38 3.09
N LEU A 47 -24.51 15.29 4.39
CA LEU A 47 -23.46 15.04 5.39
C LEU A 47 -22.72 13.71 5.15
N THR A 48 -23.42 12.66 4.73
CA THR A 48 -22.86 11.33 4.46
C THR A 48 -21.94 11.31 3.24
N ALA A 49 -21.96 12.35 2.40
CA ALA A 49 -21.06 12.51 1.27
C ALA A 49 -19.74 13.22 1.66
N SER A 50 -19.54 13.52 2.95
CA SER A 50 -18.35 14.16 3.50
C SER A 50 -17.78 13.33 4.66
N ILE A 51 -16.57 13.68 5.10
CA ILE A 51 -15.98 13.12 6.32
C ILE A 51 -16.50 13.92 7.53
N HIS A 52 -17.06 13.21 8.52
CA HIS A 52 -17.54 13.83 9.75
C HIS A 52 -16.37 14.16 10.69
N TYR A 53 -15.86 15.40 10.63
CA TYR A 53 -14.71 15.84 11.44
C TYR A 53 -14.92 15.68 12.96
N GLY A 54 -16.16 15.77 13.46
CA GLY A 54 -16.49 15.49 14.87
C GLY A 54 -16.23 14.04 15.29
N GLU A 55 -16.73 13.05 14.52
CA GLU A 55 -16.44 11.63 14.74
C GLU A 55 -14.96 11.32 14.59
N VAL A 56 -14.27 11.92 13.61
CA VAL A 56 -12.82 11.78 13.46
C VAL A 56 -12.07 12.34 14.68
N SER A 57 -12.47 13.50 15.20
CA SER A 57 -11.85 14.09 16.39
C SER A 57 -12.05 13.20 17.63
N GLN A 58 -13.25 12.65 17.81
CA GLN A 58 -13.55 11.71 18.89
C GLN A 58 -12.77 10.41 18.76
N PHE A 59 -12.65 9.89 17.53
CA PHE A 59 -11.85 8.70 17.23
C PHE A 59 -10.38 8.94 17.59
N ILE A 60 -9.79 10.05 17.17
CA ILE A 60 -8.40 10.41 17.48
C ILE A 60 -8.21 10.50 19.01
N ASP A 61 -9.08 11.24 19.70
CA ASP A 61 -8.99 11.39 21.17
C ASP A 61 -9.04 10.05 21.89
N LYS A 62 -9.99 9.18 21.52
CA LYS A 62 -10.13 7.84 22.07
C LYS A 62 -8.90 6.98 21.77
N TYR A 63 -8.46 6.95 20.52
CA TYR A 63 -7.36 6.10 20.07
C TYR A 63 -6.05 6.43 20.79
N VAL A 64 -5.73 7.72 20.88
CA VAL A 64 -4.52 8.23 21.55
C VAL A 64 -4.54 7.93 23.06
N LYS A 65 -5.72 7.93 23.70
CA LYS A 65 -5.84 7.59 25.13
C LYS A 65 -5.77 6.10 25.42
N GLU A 66 -6.34 5.27 24.56
CA GLU A 66 -6.45 3.82 24.78
C GLU A 66 -5.15 3.06 24.43
N HIS A 67 -4.33 3.59 23.52
CA HIS A 67 -3.08 2.97 23.12
C HIS A 67 -1.92 3.75 23.70
N THR A 68 -1.04 3.09 24.46
CA THR A 68 0.20 3.71 24.94
C THR A 68 1.38 3.21 24.11
N PHE A 69 2.16 4.16 23.60
CA PHE A 69 3.35 3.89 22.79
C PHE A 69 4.55 4.62 23.37
N GLN A 70 5.73 4.05 23.17
CA GLN A 70 6.99 4.67 23.59
C GLN A 70 7.39 5.83 22.67
N LEU A 71 7.03 5.73 21.38
CA LEU A 71 7.46 6.63 20.31
C LEU A 71 6.26 7.39 19.71
N LEU A 72 6.50 8.64 19.34
CA LEU A 72 5.49 9.45 18.62
C LEU A 72 5.27 8.92 17.21
N GLU A 73 6.33 8.40 16.59
CA GLU A 73 6.35 7.78 15.28
C GLU A 73 5.38 6.60 15.22
N ARG A 74 5.45 5.70 16.22
CA ARG A 74 4.53 4.56 16.28
C ARG A 74 3.08 5.01 16.47
N LEU A 75 2.85 6.01 17.33
CA LEU A 75 1.51 6.58 17.50
C LEU A 75 0.98 7.19 16.20
N ALA A 76 1.79 8.00 15.53
CA ALA A 76 1.42 8.64 14.28
C ALA A 76 1.11 7.59 13.21
N GLU A 77 2.00 6.60 13.02
CA GLU A 77 1.84 5.53 12.02
C GLU A 77 0.56 4.73 12.26
N SER A 78 0.37 4.28 13.50
CA SER A 78 -0.80 3.48 13.90
C SER A 78 -2.10 4.27 13.75
N LEU A 79 -2.09 5.56 14.11
CA LEU A 79 -3.25 6.42 13.96
C LEU A 79 -3.58 6.68 12.48
N ALA A 80 -2.58 6.92 11.63
CA ALA A 80 -2.78 7.14 10.19
C ALA A 80 -3.37 5.91 9.51
N GLU A 81 -2.84 4.73 9.80
CA GLU A 81 -3.36 3.46 9.29
C GLU A 81 -4.83 3.28 9.70
N GLN A 82 -5.15 3.41 10.99
CA GLN A 82 -6.52 3.21 11.45
C GLN A 82 -7.51 4.24 10.89
N LEU A 83 -7.09 5.51 10.71
CA LEU A 83 -7.89 6.51 10.03
C LEU A 83 -8.15 6.11 8.57
N LEU A 84 -7.13 5.66 7.83
CA LEU A 84 -7.25 5.26 6.42
C LEU A 84 -8.08 3.98 6.22
N LEU A 85 -8.16 3.12 7.24
CA LEU A 85 -8.98 1.91 7.23
C LEU A 85 -10.44 2.17 7.58
N GLN A 86 -10.69 3.03 8.58
CA GLN A 86 -12.03 3.20 9.17
C GLN A 86 -12.80 4.40 8.62
N VAL A 87 -12.12 5.44 8.15
CA VAL A 87 -12.78 6.67 7.66
C VAL A 87 -13.13 6.53 6.18
N THR A 88 -14.42 6.39 5.90
CA THR A 88 -14.95 6.37 4.53
C THR A 88 -14.57 7.65 3.77
N HIS A 89 -14.24 7.53 2.49
CA HIS A 89 -13.83 8.63 1.60
C HIS A 89 -12.46 9.27 1.89
N LEU A 90 -11.72 8.80 2.90
CA LEU A 90 -10.35 9.24 3.14
C LEU A 90 -9.39 8.50 2.22
N GLU A 91 -8.61 9.25 1.44
CA GLU A 91 -7.66 8.66 0.48
C GLU A 91 -6.20 8.90 0.89
N ARG A 92 -5.95 10.00 1.62
CA ARG A 92 -4.64 10.39 2.15
C ARG A 92 -4.83 11.16 3.45
N VAL A 93 -3.92 10.96 4.39
CA VAL A 93 -3.89 11.66 5.66
C VAL A 93 -2.49 12.17 5.94
N LYS A 94 -2.40 13.42 6.38
CA LYS A 94 -1.18 13.97 7.00
C LYS A 94 -1.46 14.20 8.47
N ILE A 95 -0.58 13.70 9.33
CA ILE A 95 -0.72 13.80 10.79
C ILE A 95 0.54 14.44 11.35
N GLU A 96 0.36 15.46 12.17
CA GLU A 96 1.41 16.03 13.00
C GLU A 96 1.04 15.84 14.47
N ILE A 97 1.93 15.21 15.25
CA ILE A 97 1.77 15.04 16.69
C ILE A 97 2.86 15.84 17.39
N LYS A 98 2.46 16.85 18.17
CA LYS A 98 3.36 17.68 18.95
C LYS A 98 3.37 17.25 20.41
N LYS A 99 4.54 17.34 21.03
CA LYS A 99 4.79 17.06 22.43
C LYS A 99 5.41 18.30 23.10
N PRO A 100 4.58 19.26 23.55
CA PRO A 100 5.06 20.52 24.13
C PRO A 100 5.86 20.34 25.43
N TRP A 101 5.63 19.24 26.16
CA TRP A 101 6.25 18.98 27.47
C TRP A 101 7.33 17.89 27.41
N ALA A 102 7.97 17.73 26.25
CA ALA A 102 9.04 16.75 26.09
C ALA A 102 10.21 17.03 27.07
N PRO A 103 10.71 16.03 27.82
CA PRO A 103 11.73 16.21 28.85
C PRO A 103 13.15 16.35 28.26
N ILE A 104 13.39 17.43 27.50
CA ILE A 104 14.64 17.66 26.76
C ILE A 104 15.66 18.46 27.57
N GLY A 105 15.23 19.17 28.62
CA GLY A 105 16.12 19.95 29.49
C GLY A 105 16.71 21.20 28.82
N LEU A 106 16.15 21.64 27.69
CA LEU A 106 16.56 22.82 26.92
C LEU A 106 15.34 23.69 26.59
N PRO A 107 15.51 25.01 26.38
CA PRO A 107 14.41 25.87 25.96
C PRO A 107 14.01 25.58 24.51
N LEU A 108 12.77 25.13 24.32
CA LEU A 108 12.13 24.96 23.01
C LEU A 108 10.61 25.14 23.16
N GLU A 109 9.92 25.44 22.06
CA GLU A 109 8.46 25.59 22.05
C GLU A 109 7.76 24.23 22.08
N THR A 110 8.13 23.34 21.17
CA THR A 110 7.62 21.96 21.10
C THR A 110 8.51 21.10 20.20
N VAL A 111 8.39 19.78 20.33
CA VAL A 111 8.87 18.82 19.32
C VAL A 111 7.68 18.17 18.65
N SER A 112 7.80 17.81 17.37
CA SER A 112 6.74 17.12 16.65
C SER A 112 7.26 16.05 15.70
N VAL A 113 6.39 15.09 15.43
CA VAL A 113 6.54 14.12 14.33
C VAL A 113 5.41 14.38 13.35
N GLU A 114 5.76 14.59 12.08
CA GLU A 114 4.81 14.69 10.97
C GLU A 114 4.98 13.51 10.02
N ILE A 115 3.87 12.86 9.68
CA ILE A 115 3.83 11.80 8.67
C ILE A 115 2.75 12.08 7.62
N ASP A 116 2.88 11.42 6.48
CA ASP A 116 1.98 11.55 5.34
C ASP A 116 1.76 10.17 4.71
N ARG A 117 0.52 9.69 4.71
CA ARG A 117 0.15 8.33 4.30
C ARG A 117 -1.04 8.35 3.38
N SER A 118 -1.05 7.46 2.41
CA SER A 118 -2.13 7.34 1.43
C SER A 118 -2.31 5.91 0.98
N TRP A 119 -3.48 5.63 0.42
CA TRP A 119 -3.67 4.42 -0.36
C TRP A 119 -2.98 4.52 -1.72
N HIS A 120 -2.23 3.49 -2.06
CA HIS A 120 -1.48 3.38 -3.31
C HIS A 120 -2.11 2.33 -4.23
N THR A 121 -2.10 2.56 -5.54
CA THR A 121 -2.56 1.59 -6.55
C THR A 121 -1.39 0.77 -7.06
N VAL A 122 -1.48 -0.54 -6.95
CA VAL A 122 -0.40 -1.46 -7.32
C VAL A 122 -0.91 -2.51 -8.31
N TYR A 123 -0.02 -2.90 -9.21
CA TYR A 123 -0.23 -3.95 -10.19
C TYR A 123 0.82 -5.02 -9.99
N ILE A 124 0.37 -6.27 -9.80
CA ILE A 124 1.25 -7.41 -9.51
C ILE A 124 1.04 -8.48 -10.58
N ALA A 125 2.12 -9.02 -11.12
CA ALA A 125 2.09 -10.23 -11.93
C ALA A 125 2.07 -11.47 -11.04
N LEU A 126 1.31 -12.47 -11.47
CA LEU A 126 1.15 -13.76 -10.82
C LEU A 126 1.67 -14.84 -11.76
N GLY A 127 2.49 -15.77 -11.27
CA GLY A 127 3.01 -16.88 -12.06
C GLY A 127 3.16 -18.16 -11.26
N SER A 128 2.82 -19.31 -11.86
CA SER A 128 3.03 -20.63 -11.25
C SER A 128 3.23 -21.70 -12.32
N ASN A 129 4.17 -22.62 -12.11
CA ASN A 129 4.36 -23.77 -12.99
C ASN A 129 4.61 -25.12 -12.29
N ILE A 130 4.57 -25.17 -10.96
CA ILE A 130 4.68 -26.42 -10.19
C ILE A 130 3.35 -26.73 -9.51
N GLY A 131 2.94 -27.99 -9.53
CA GLY A 131 1.81 -28.49 -8.73
C GLY A 131 0.46 -27.95 -9.19
N ASN A 132 -0.43 -27.62 -8.25
CA ASN A 132 -1.75 -27.07 -8.57
C ASN A 132 -1.67 -25.57 -8.86
N LYS A 133 -1.21 -25.22 -10.06
CA LYS A 133 -0.88 -23.85 -10.50
C LYS A 133 -1.99 -22.85 -10.18
N ARG A 134 -3.24 -23.19 -10.54
CA ARG A 134 -4.41 -22.33 -10.31
C ARG A 134 -4.68 -22.11 -8.82
N GLN A 135 -4.58 -23.16 -8.01
CA GLN A 135 -4.78 -23.06 -6.57
C GLN A 135 -3.76 -22.12 -5.93
N PHE A 136 -2.47 -22.21 -6.32
CA PHE A 136 -1.45 -21.28 -5.81
C PHE A 136 -1.76 -19.82 -6.16
N LEU A 137 -2.22 -19.54 -7.39
CA LEU A 137 -2.58 -18.17 -7.77
C LEU A 137 -3.82 -17.67 -7.00
N ASP A 138 -4.86 -18.50 -6.88
CA ASP A 138 -6.10 -18.16 -6.18
C ASP A 138 -5.86 -17.94 -4.66
N GLU A 139 -5.00 -18.76 -4.05
CA GLU A 139 -4.56 -18.61 -2.66
C GLU A 139 -3.73 -17.34 -2.46
N ALA A 140 -2.85 -16.98 -3.40
CA ALA A 140 -2.07 -15.75 -3.34
C ALA A 140 -2.95 -14.50 -3.41
N VAL A 141 -3.94 -14.49 -4.33
CA VAL A 141 -4.93 -13.42 -4.42
C VAL A 141 -5.71 -13.28 -3.11
N THR A 142 -6.15 -14.41 -2.55
CA THR A 142 -6.89 -14.45 -1.28
C THR A 142 -6.03 -13.96 -0.12
N ALA A 143 -4.76 -14.39 -0.04
CA ALA A 143 -3.84 -13.97 1.00
C ALA A 143 -3.61 -12.46 0.98
N LEU A 144 -3.46 -11.86 -0.22
CA LEU A 144 -3.33 -10.42 -0.37
C LEU A 144 -4.60 -9.65 0.01
N ASP A 145 -5.78 -10.17 -0.33
CA ASP A 145 -7.06 -9.52 -0.01
C ASP A 145 -7.44 -9.63 1.48
N LEU A 146 -6.86 -10.62 2.19
CA LEU A 146 -7.04 -10.80 3.63
C LEU A 146 -6.14 -9.88 4.48
N LEU A 147 -5.11 -9.26 3.91
CA LEU A 147 -4.30 -8.27 4.62
C LEU A 147 -5.16 -7.01 4.86
N GLU A 148 -5.28 -6.57 6.11
CA GLU A 148 -6.15 -5.43 6.47
C GLU A 148 -5.83 -4.15 5.67
N ASN A 149 -4.55 -3.97 5.34
CA ASN A 149 -4.00 -2.83 4.64
C ASN A 149 -3.93 -3.01 3.11
N CYS A 150 -4.51 -4.07 2.56
CA CYS A 150 -4.62 -4.32 1.13
C CYS A 150 -6.07 -4.55 0.72
N LYS A 151 -6.39 -4.24 -0.55
CA LYS A 151 -7.71 -4.46 -1.15
C LYS A 151 -7.53 -4.83 -2.61
N VAL A 152 -7.78 -6.09 -2.97
CA VAL A 152 -7.74 -6.54 -4.36
C VAL A 152 -8.96 -5.98 -5.09
N THR A 153 -8.72 -5.23 -6.16
CA THR A 153 -9.79 -4.52 -6.89
C THR A 153 -10.14 -5.19 -8.22
N LYS A 154 -9.19 -5.91 -8.83
CA LYS A 154 -9.39 -6.63 -10.09
C LYS A 154 -8.33 -7.71 -10.24
N VAL A 155 -8.71 -8.84 -10.82
CA VAL A 155 -7.81 -9.94 -11.23
C VAL A 155 -8.12 -10.24 -12.70
N SER A 156 -7.10 -10.49 -13.51
CA SER A 156 -7.25 -10.89 -14.91
C SER A 156 -7.71 -12.34 -15.01
N GLU A 157 -8.11 -12.77 -16.20
CA GLU A 157 -8.10 -14.19 -16.52
C GLU A 157 -6.67 -14.75 -16.43
N TYR A 158 -6.57 -16.05 -16.15
CA TYR A 158 -5.29 -16.75 -16.14
C TYR A 158 -4.97 -17.29 -17.54
N LEU A 159 -3.77 -16.97 -18.01
CA LEU A 159 -3.23 -17.35 -19.31
C LEU A 159 -2.29 -18.54 -19.12
N VAL A 160 -2.52 -19.62 -19.87
CA VAL A 160 -1.53 -20.72 -19.98
C VAL A 160 -0.49 -20.33 -21.02
N THR A 161 0.79 -20.45 -20.67
CA THR A 161 1.90 -20.10 -21.56
C THR A 161 3.05 -21.09 -21.45
N GLU A 162 3.79 -21.25 -22.55
CA GLU A 162 5.06 -21.97 -22.52
C GLU A 162 6.08 -21.28 -21.59
N PRO A 163 7.05 -22.02 -21.04
CA PRO A 163 8.10 -21.46 -20.19
C PRO A 163 8.95 -20.38 -20.87
N TYR A 164 9.22 -19.28 -20.17
CA TYR A 164 10.14 -18.25 -20.64
C TYR A 164 11.57 -18.52 -20.15
N GLY A 165 12.55 -18.51 -21.07
CA GLY A 165 13.96 -18.75 -20.76
C GLY A 165 14.31 -20.25 -20.73
N VAL A 166 14.18 -20.92 -19.58
CA VAL A 166 14.45 -22.36 -19.45
C VAL A 166 13.22 -23.13 -19.95
N THR A 167 13.36 -23.92 -21.02
CA THR A 167 12.21 -24.55 -21.71
C THR A 167 11.91 -25.98 -21.27
N ASP A 168 12.81 -26.65 -20.55
CA ASP A 168 12.61 -28.02 -20.04
C ASP A 168 11.85 -27.99 -18.70
N GLN A 169 10.61 -27.46 -18.74
CA GLN A 169 9.70 -27.39 -17.59
C GLN A 169 8.24 -27.35 -18.05
N ASP A 170 7.32 -27.59 -17.11
CA ASP A 170 5.87 -27.56 -17.35
C ASP A 170 5.38 -26.13 -17.67
N GLU A 171 4.23 -26.02 -18.35
CA GLU A 171 3.61 -24.75 -18.75
C GLU A 171 3.35 -23.84 -17.54
N PHE A 172 3.47 -22.54 -17.73
CA PHE A 172 3.11 -21.57 -16.70
C PHE A 172 1.64 -21.20 -16.80
N LEU A 173 1.03 -20.98 -15.63
CA LEU A 173 -0.19 -20.22 -15.49
C LEU A 173 0.19 -18.80 -15.04
N ASN A 174 -0.15 -17.80 -15.84
CA ASN A 174 0.19 -16.39 -15.59
C ASN A 174 -1.06 -15.54 -15.47
N GLY A 175 -1.01 -14.51 -14.62
CA GLY A 175 -2.09 -13.54 -14.45
C GLY A 175 -1.56 -12.21 -13.95
N CYS A 176 -2.46 -11.24 -13.80
CA CYS A 176 -2.17 -9.98 -13.14
C CYS A 176 -3.31 -9.62 -12.20
N LEU A 177 -2.98 -8.95 -11.10
CA LEU A 177 -3.96 -8.33 -10.23
C LEU A 177 -3.69 -6.83 -10.09
N LYS A 178 -4.76 -6.09 -9.83
CA LYS A 178 -4.75 -4.69 -9.44
C LYS A 178 -5.29 -4.59 -8.03
N MET A 179 -4.54 -3.96 -7.14
CA MET A 179 -4.96 -3.76 -5.76
C MET A 179 -4.67 -2.35 -5.27
N ARG A 180 -5.25 -2.02 -4.12
CA ARG A 180 -4.86 -0.87 -3.31
C ARG A 180 -4.12 -1.35 -2.08
N THR A 181 -3.11 -0.61 -1.63
CA THR A 181 -2.40 -0.91 -0.37
C THR A 181 -1.99 0.34 0.39
N LEU A 182 -1.84 0.23 1.71
CA LEU A 182 -1.17 1.22 2.56
C LEU A 182 0.32 0.92 2.75
N LEU A 183 0.78 -0.28 2.39
CA LEU A 183 2.16 -0.70 2.50
C LEU A 183 3.05 0.08 1.53
N THR A 184 4.22 0.50 1.97
CA THR A 184 5.28 1.00 1.09
C THR A 184 5.71 -0.07 0.08
N PRO A 185 6.38 0.32 -1.04
CA PRO A 185 6.86 -0.64 -2.03
C PRO A 185 7.71 -1.78 -1.43
N HIS A 186 8.59 -1.47 -0.47
CA HIS A 186 9.45 -2.45 0.19
C HIS A 186 8.67 -3.36 1.15
N GLU A 187 7.76 -2.80 1.97
CA GLU A 187 6.92 -3.63 2.85
C GLU A 187 6.02 -4.58 2.04
N LEU A 188 5.50 -4.11 0.90
CA LEU A 188 4.74 -4.97 0.00
C LEU A 188 5.62 -6.08 -0.59
N LEU A 189 6.85 -5.76 -1.03
CA LEU A 189 7.78 -6.77 -1.54
C LEU A 189 8.04 -7.87 -0.50
N ASP A 190 8.20 -7.49 0.76
CA ASP A 190 8.38 -8.44 1.87
C ASP A 190 7.15 -9.34 2.07
N GLU A 191 5.93 -8.80 1.99
CA GLU A 191 4.70 -9.59 2.05
C GLU A 191 4.57 -10.55 0.85
N LEU A 192 4.92 -10.11 -0.36
CA LEU A 192 4.94 -11.00 -1.53
C LEU A 192 5.93 -12.15 -1.33
N HIS A 193 7.13 -11.86 -0.85
CA HIS A 193 8.13 -12.88 -0.52
C HIS A 193 7.65 -13.85 0.55
N ARG A 194 6.91 -13.37 1.56
CA ARG A 194 6.32 -14.24 2.59
C ARG A 194 5.28 -15.17 1.99
N ILE A 195 4.36 -14.66 1.17
CA ILE A 195 3.32 -15.45 0.50
C ILE A 195 3.94 -16.51 -0.42
N GLU A 196 5.00 -16.17 -1.15
CA GLU A 196 5.76 -17.14 -1.95
C GLU A 196 6.40 -18.25 -1.12
N GLN A 197 6.98 -17.90 0.03
CA GLN A 197 7.57 -18.87 0.95
C GLN A 197 6.52 -19.80 1.54
N ASP A 198 5.35 -19.26 1.93
CA ASP A 198 4.21 -20.03 2.42
C ASP A 198 3.67 -21.00 1.34
N ALA A 199 3.78 -20.62 0.06
CA ALA A 199 3.49 -21.48 -1.10
C ALA A 199 4.64 -22.46 -1.44
N GLY A 200 5.71 -22.51 -0.66
CA GLY A 200 6.81 -23.47 -0.83
C GLY A 200 7.83 -23.11 -1.92
N ARG A 201 7.98 -21.82 -2.28
CA ARG A 201 8.96 -21.39 -3.29
C ARG A 201 10.41 -21.67 -2.82
N GLU A 202 11.14 -22.48 -3.59
CA GLU A 202 12.57 -22.73 -3.38
C GLU A 202 13.44 -22.00 -4.41
N ARG A 203 14.30 -21.07 -3.99
CA ARG A 203 15.19 -20.31 -4.88
C ARG A 203 16.49 -21.06 -5.20
N LYS A 204 16.39 -22.20 -5.89
CA LYS A 204 17.53 -23.06 -6.24
C LYS A 204 18.23 -22.68 -7.55
N ILE A 205 17.46 -22.28 -8.58
CA ILE A 205 17.96 -21.98 -9.93
C ILE A 205 17.33 -20.65 -10.39
N HIS A 206 18.15 -19.76 -10.96
CA HIS A 206 17.65 -18.52 -11.56
C HIS A 206 16.72 -18.87 -12.75
N TRP A 207 15.48 -18.38 -12.71
CA TRP A 207 14.39 -18.75 -13.65
C TRP A 207 13.96 -20.22 -13.66
N GLY A 208 14.28 -20.95 -12.59
CA GLY A 208 13.80 -22.32 -12.43
C GLY A 208 12.28 -22.41 -12.19
N PRO A 209 11.76 -23.65 -12.17
CA PRO A 209 10.39 -23.94 -11.77
C PRO A 209 10.08 -23.37 -10.38
N ARG A 210 8.86 -22.86 -10.20
CA ARG A 210 8.38 -22.25 -8.95
C ARG A 210 6.90 -22.51 -8.72
N THR A 211 6.55 -22.74 -7.46
CA THR A 211 5.16 -22.92 -7.00
C THR A 211 4.36 -21.62 -7.13
N LEU A 212 4.97 -20.48 -6.81
CA LEU A 212 4.38 -19.16 -6.93
C LEU A 212 5.46 -18.11 -7.20
N ASP A 213 5.11 -17.10 -7.99
CA ASP A 213 5.92 -15.94 -8.34
C ASP A 213 5.05 -14.71 -8.36
N LEU A 214 5.43 -13.70 -7.58
CA LEU A 214 4.70 -12.46 -7.41
C LEU A 214 5.64 -11.28 -7.68
N ASP A 215 5.43 -10.57 -8.78
CA ASP A 215 6.27 -9.42 -9.16
C ASP A 215 5.47 -8.11 -9.16
N ILE A 216 5.98 -7.07 -8.49
CA ILE A 216 5.39 -5.72 -8.56
C ILE A 216 5.70 -5.12 -9.94
N LEU A 217 4.67 -4.95 -10.77
CA LEU A 217 4.79 -4.36 -12.10
C LEU A 217 4.79 -2.83 -12.07
N PHE A 218 3.84 -2.26 -11.33
CA PHE A 218 3.66 -0.82 -11.16
C PHE A 218 3.22 -0.54 -9.74
N TYR A 219 3.74 0.55 -9.16
CA TYR A 219 3.30 1.10 -7.89
C TYR A 219 3.04 2.58 -8.10
N ASP A 220 1.78 2.98 -8.16
CA ASP A 220 1.35 4.28 -8.69
C ASP A 220 2.14 4.66 -9.96
N ASP A 221 2.81 5.81 -9.96
CA ASP A 221 3.75 6.26 -10.98
C ASP A 221 5.20 6.28 -10.47
N CYS A 222 5.50 5.52 -9.40
CA CYS A 222 6.83 5.44 -8.81
C CYS A 222 7.85 4.86 -9.82
N VAL A 223 9.06 5.41 -9.74
CA VAL A 223 10.25 4.89 -10.44
C VAL A 223 11.31 4.58 -9.39
N ILE A 224 11.51 3.30 -9.10
CA ILE A 224 12.49 2.75 -8.16
C ILE A 224 13.55 2.02 -8.97
N GLN A 225 14.82 2.31 -8.70
CA GLN A 225 15.98 1.71 -9.36
C GLN A 225 17.01 1.29 -8.30
N GLU A 226 16.80 0.12 -7.73
CA GLU A 226 17.71 -0.51 -6.78
C GLU A 226 18.25 -1.81 -7.39
N PRO A 227 19.43 -2.31 -6.96
CA PRO A 227 20.04 -3.49 -7.54
C PRO A 227 19.13 -4.72 -7.60
N ASP A 228 18.32 -4.93 -6.56
CA ASP A 228 17.46 -6.10 -6.40
C ASP A 228 15.96 -5.76 -6.41
N PHE A 229 15.59 -4.49 -6.64
CA PHE A 229 14.20 -4.05 -6.64
C PHE A 229 13.97 -2.88 -7.59
N CYS A 230 13.13 -3.08 -8.59
CA CYS A 230 12.83 -2.08 -9.60
C CYS A 230 11.33 -1.99 -9.85
N VAL A 231 10.81 -0.76 -9.85
CA VAL A 231 9.43 -0.45 -10.22
C VAL A 231 9.48 0.73 -11.20
N PRO A 232 8.82 0.70 -12.36
CA PRO A 232 8.16 -0.46 -12.95
C PRO A 232 9.10 -1.65 -13.15
N HIS A 233 8.55 -2.86 -13.17
CA HIS A 233 9.35 -4.07 -13.36
C HIS A 233 10.15 -3.98 -14.69
N VAL A 234 11.48 -4.16 -14.61
CA VAL A 234 12.45 -3.81 -15.66
C VAL A 234 12.18 -4.41 -17.04
N ASP A 235 11.56 -5.58 -17.08
CA ASP A 235 11.38 -6.38 -18.29
C ASP A 235 9.90 -6.61 -18.65
N MET A 236 8.97 -5.93 -17.97
CA MET A 236 7.54 -6.17 -18.19
C MET A 236 7.08 -5.88 -19.62
N GLN A 237 7.69 -4.88 -20.27
CA GLN A 237 7.38 -4.42 -21.62
C GLN A 237 7.74 -5.43 -22.71
N ASN A 238 8.56 -6.43 -22.39
CA ASN A 238 9.00 -7.46 -23.34
C ASN A 238 8.28 -8.80 -23.15
N ARG A 239 7.34 -8.90 -22.21
CA ARG A 239 6.68 -10.15 -21.80
C ARG A 239 5.21 -10.12 -22.17
N ASP A 240 4.80 -10.88 -23.18
CA ASP A 240 3.41 -10.93 -23.63
C ASP A 240 2.50 -11.57 -22.58
N PHE A 241 3.01 -12.58 -21.85
CA PHE A 241 2.34 -13.22 -20.73
C PHE A 241 2.13 -12.32 -19.51
N VAL A 242 2.81 -11.17 -19.45
CA VAL A 242 2.54 -10.09 -18.48
C VAL A 242 1.59 -9.05 -19.09
N LEU A 243 1.88 -8.58 -20.31
CA LEU A 243 1.13 -7.48 -20.92
C LEU A 243 -0.30 -7.86 -21.31
N LYS A 244 -0.56 -9.11 -21.74
CA LYS A 244 -1.92 -9.60 -22.06
C LYS A 244 -2.85 -9.51 -20.84
N PRO A 245 -2.57 -10.19 -19.71
CA PRO A 245 -3.43 -10.09 -18.52
C PRO A 245 -3.46 -8.67 -17.94
N LEU A 246 -2.33 -7.94 -17.95
CA LEU A 246 -2.32 -6.55 -17.49
C LEU A 246 -3.22 -5.64 -18.34
N CYS A 247 -3.27 -5.85 -19.66
CA CYS A 247 -4.11 -5.07 -20.57
C CYS A 247 -5.60 -5.31 -20.33
N GLU A 248 -5.99 -6.48 -19.85
CA GLU A 248 -7.38 -6.79 -19.47
C GLU A 248 -7.83 -5.94 -18.27
N ILE A 249 -6.94 -5.75 -17.29
CA ILE A 249 -7.27 -5.05 -16.04
C ILE A 249 -6.95 -3.55 -16.06
N ALA A 250 -6.00 -3.13 -16.90
CA ALA A 250 -5.43 -1.79 -16.88
C ALA A 250 -4.92 -1.31 -18.24
N PRO A 251 -5.74 -1.34 -19.31
CA PRO A 251 -5.28 -1.04 -20.68
C PRO A 251 -4.66 0.35 -20.80
N TYR A 252 -5.19 1.32 -20.05
CA TYR A 252 -4.78 2.73 -20.11
C TYR A 252 -3.74 3.14 -19.08
N LYS A 253 -3.27 2.22 -18.22
CA LYS A 253 -2.19 2.54 -17.28
C LYS A 253 -0.95 2.90 -18.09
N ARG A 254 -0.37 4.08 -17.83
CA ARG A 254 0.84 4.54 -18.50
C ARG A 254 2.07 4.06 -17.73
N HIS A 255 3.06 3.61 -18.48
CA HIS A 255 4.38 3.35 -17.95
C HIS A 255 5.06 4.69 -17.63
N PRO A 256 5.46 4.98 -16.38
CA PRO A 256 5.96 6.29 -15.97
C PRO A 256 7.24 6.71 -16.71
N VAL A 257 8.07 5.75 -17.13
CA VAL A 257 9.30 6.03 -17.93
C VAL A 257 9.01 6.19 -19.43
N TYR A 258 8.36 5.22 -20.08
CA TYR A 258 8.17 5.25 -21.54
C TYR A 258 6.98 6.11 -22.01
N GLY A 259 6.05 6.45 -21.11
CA GLY A 259 4.83 7.19 -21.42
C GLY A 259 3.75 6.39 -22.19
N TRP A 260 4.08 5.20 -22.69
CA TRP A 260 3.14 4.30 -23.36
C TRP A 260 2.14 3.69 -22.38
N THR A 261 0.91 3.53 -22.84
CA THR A 261 -0.11 2.73 -22.17
C THR A 261 0.21 1.24 -22.25
N VAL A 262 -0.35 0.43 -21.36
CA VAL A 262 -0.24 -1.04 -21.42
C VAL A 262 -0.71 -1.57 -22.78
N SER A 263 -1.82 -1.07 -23.32
CA SER A 263 -2.30 -1.48 -24.66
C SER A 263 -1.33 -1.14 -25.79
N GLU A 264 -0.68 0.03 -25.72
CA GLU A 264 0.36 0.42 -26.70
C GLU A 264 1.61 -0.46 -26.58
N MET A 265 2.04 -0.80 -25.35
CA MET A 265 3.16 -1.71 -25.13
C MET A 265 2.86 -3.10 -25.69
N LEU A 266 1.67 -3.65 -25.42
CA LEU A 266 1.24 -4.95 -25.94
C LEU A 266 1.23 -4.96 -27.48
N SER A 267 0.65 -3.93 -28.09
CA SER A 267 0.58 -3.81 -29.55
C SER A 267 1.98 -3.74 -30.18
N LYS A 268 2.93 -3.03 -29.56
CA LYS A 268 4.32 -2.95 -30.03
C LYS A 268 5.06 -4.28 -29.93
N LEU A 269 4.74 -5.10 -28.93
CA LEU A 269 5.35 -6.42 -28.78
C LEU A 269 4.88 -7.39 -29.87
N SER A 270 3.59 -7.35 -30.23
CA SER A 270 3.03 -8.21 -31.29
C SER A 270 3.48 -7.87 -32.72
N LEU A 271 4.14 -6.72 -32.92
CA LEU A 271 4.69 -6.29 -34.20
C LEU A 271 6.16 -6.73 -34.41
N LYS A 272 6.78 -7.32 -33.39
CA LYS A 272 8.12 -7.91 -33.47
C LYS A 272 8.02 -9.40 -33.79
#